data_AF-A0A3N4VNK3-F1
#
_entry.id   AF-A0A3N4VNK3-F1
#
_cell.length_a   1.000
_cell.length_b   1.000
_cell.length_c   1.000
_cell.angle_alpha   90.00
_cell.angle_beta   90.00
_cell.angle_gamma   90.00
#
_symmetry.space_group_name_H-M   'P 1'
#
loop_
_entity.id
_entity.type
_entity.pdbx_description
1 polymer ?
#
loop_
_entity_poly.entity_id
_entity_poly.type
_entity_poly.pdbx_seq_one_letter_code
_entity_poly.pdbx_strand_id
1 'polypeptide(L)'
;MDWHREYVAESIKRFELDSFRRDPSFEWLQLVAAQNPRIADHARTVALEAGDTHGAAVAETVRNSVQGRRPRVSPKQGFVVARILAEKYGTARAVAAALYGLTDEEINDASV
;
A
#
# COMPACT_ATOMS: atom_id res chain seq x y z
N MET A 1 9.37 -0.86 -10.33
CA MET A 1 9.79 -2.16 -9.78
C MET A 1 8.60 -2.66 -8.99
N ASP A 2 7.99 -3.76 -9.39
CA ASP A 2 6.86 -4.33 -8.65
C ASP A 2 7.41 -5.20 -7.50
N TRP A 3 6.71 -5.26 -6.37
CA TRP A 3 7.14 -6.13 -5.28
C TRP A 3 6.84 -7.58 -5.63
N HIS A 4 7.78 -8.48 -5.37
CA HIS A 4 7.53 -9.91 -5.50
C HIS A 4 6.54 -10.36 -4.41
N ARG A 5 5.68 -11.32 -4.76
CA ARG A 5 4.60 -11.84 -3.89
C ARG A 5 5.13 -12.34 -2.54
N GLU A 6 6.26 -13.04 -2.54
CA GLU A 6 6.95 -13.49 -1.33
C GLU A 6 7.34 -12.30 -0.43
N TYR A 7 8.00 -11.29 -1.01
CA TYR A 7 8.38 -10.09 -0.26
C TYR A 7 7.18 -9.34 0.31
N VAL A 8 6.04 -9.29 -0.41
CA VAL A 8 4.80 -8.71 0.10
C VAL A 8 4.34 -9.47 1.36
N ALA A 9 4.26 -10.80 1.28
CA ALA A 9 3.84 -11.64 2.40
C ALA A 9 4.77 -11.48 3.62
N GLU A 10 6.08 -11.57 3.42
CA GLU A 10 7.07 -11.38 4.48
C GLU A 10 7.01 -9.98 5.10
N SER A 11 6.83 -8.94 4.27
CA SER A 11 6.74 -7.56 4.76
C SER A 11 5.51 -7.34 5.63
N ILE A 12 4.35 -7.91 5.26
CA ILE A 12 3.13 -7.82 6.07
C ILE A 12 3.34 -8.54 7.39
N LYS A 13 3.82 -9.80 7.35
CA LYS A 13 4.09 -10.58 8.56
C LYS A 13 5.07 -9.87 9.50
N ARG A 14 6.13 -9.24 8.96
CA ARG A 14 7.10 -8.46 9.75
C ARG A 14 6.43 -7.27 10.44
N PHE A 15 5.53 -6.57 9.76
CA PHE A 15 4.77 -5.47 10.37
C PHE A 15 3.82 -5.97 11.47
N GLU A 16 3.18 -7.11 11.28
CA GLU A 16 2.25 -7.70 12.26
C GLU A 16 2.96 -8.25 13.51
N LEU A 17 4.19 -8.75 13.38
CA LEU A 17 5.01 -9.23 14.49
C LEU A 17 5.72 -8.12 15.27
N ASP A 18 5.76 -6.90 14.73
CA ASP A 18 6.46 -5.78 15.36
C ASP A 18 5.68 -5.32 16.60
N SER A 19 6.16 -5.71 17.79
CA SER A 19 5.55 -5.37 19.08
C SER A 19 5.47 -3.86 19.35
N PHE A 20 6.24 -3.04 18.64
CA PHE A 20 6.17 -1.57 18.73
C PHE A 20 5.15 -0.96 17.76
N ARG A 21 4.69 -1.73 16.78
CA ARG A 21 3.64 -1.35 15.82
C ARG A 21 2.39 -2.18 16.04
N ARG A 22 1.54 -1.72 16.96
CA ARG A 22 0.10 -1.90 16.70
C ARG A 22 -0.15 -1.06 15.45
N ASP A 23 -0.83 -1.56 14.42
CA ASP A 23 -1.02 -0.86 13.14
C ASP A 23 -2.41 -0.17 13.03
N PRO A 24 -2.77 0.82 13.90
CA PRO A 24 -3.98 1.61 13.72
C PRO A 24 -3.81 2.69 12.63
N SER A 25 -2.60 2.90 12.12
CA SER A 25 -2.21 4.00 11.22
C SER A 25 -2.07 3.59 9.75
N PHE A 26 -2.32 2.33 9.40
CA PHE A 26 -2.11 1.80 8.04
C PHE A 26 -0.65 1.95 7.59
N GLU A 27 0.31 1.76 8.49
CA GLU A 27 1.73 2.03 8.23
C GLU A 27 2.28 1.19 7.08
N TRP A 28 1.86 -0.07 6.98
CA TRP A 28 2.24 -0.92 5.85
C TRP A 28 1.73 -0.36 4.52
N LEU A 29 0.47 0.13 4.48
CA LEU A 29 -0.10 0.74 3.28
C LEU A 29 0.61 2.05 2.91
N GLN A 30 1.03 2.84 3.89
CA GLN A 30 1.82 4.05 3.64
C GLN A 30 3.20 3.71 3.06
N LEU A 31 3.85 2.66 3.59
CA LEU A 31 5.14 2.18 3.11
C LEU A 31 5.04 1.73 1.64
N VAL A 32 4.08 0.85 1.34
CA VAL A 32 3.97 0.26 0.01
C VAL A 32 3.54 1.31 -1.03
N ALA A 33 2.70 2.28 -0.66
CA ALA A 33 2.36 3.43 -1.49
C ALA A 33 3.58 4.26 -1.90
N ALA A 34 4.56 4.41 -1.01
CA ALA A 34 5.77 5.20 -1.26
C ALA A 34 6.86 4.46 -2.07
N GLN A 35 6.69 3.15 -2.32
CA GLN A 35 7.71 2.31 -2.94
C GLN A 35 7.24 1.58 -4.20
N ASN A 36 5.93 1.42 -4.38
CA ASN A 36 5.37 0.71 -5.52
C ASN A 36 4.42 1.60 -6.34
N PRO A 37 4.78 1.95 -7.59
CA PRO A 37 3.93 2.82 -8.41
C PRO A 37 2.61 2.16 -8.82
N ARG A 38 2.53 0.82 -8.84
CA ARG A 38 1.30 0.08 -9.13
C ARG A 38 0.25 0.27 -8.03
N ILE A 39 0.69 0.35 -6.78
CA ILE A 39 -0.19 0.62 -5.63
C ILE A 39 -0.79 2.02 -5.75
N ALA A 40 0.04 3.02 -6.07
CA ALA A 40 -0.42 4.38 -6.25
C ALA A 40 -1.39 4.52 -7.44
N ASP A 41 -1.13 3.82 -8.55
CA ASP A 41 -2.05 3.81 -9.69
C ASP A 41 -3.38 3.09 -9.38
N HIS A 42 -3.33 2.03 -8.58
CA HIS A 42 -4.54 1.35 -8.11
C HIS A 42 -5.37 2.25 -7.18
N ALA A 43 -4.73 2.94 -6.24
CA ALA A 43 -5.40 3.92 -5.39
C ALA A 43 -6.01 5.07 -6.21
N ARG A 44 -5.33 5.53 -7.27
CA ARG A 44 -5.90 6.51 -8.21
C ARG A 44 -7.19 6.00 -8.84
N THR A 45 -7.21 4.75 -9.28
CA THR A 45 -8.40 4.12 -9.88
C THR A 45 -9.55 4.05 -8.87
N VAL A 46 -9.28 3.57 -7.65
CA VAL A 46 -10.26 3.51 -6.56
C VAL A 46 -10.81 4.90 -6.21
N ALA A 47 -9.95 5.92 -6.15
CA ALA A 47 -10.38 7.29 -5.87
C ALA A 47 -11.28 7.85 -6.98
N LEU A 48 -10.96 7.59 -8.25
CA LEU A 48 -11.80 7.97 -9.38
C LEU A 48 -13.16 7.27 -9.35
N GLU A 49 -13.21 5.97 -9.04
CA GLU A 49 -14.46 5.21 -8.87
C GLU A 49 -15.33 5.79 -7.75
N ALA A 50 -14.72 6.28 -6.68
CA ALA A 50 -15.40 6.89 -5.54
C ALA A 50 -15.77 8.37 -5.75
N GLY A 51 -15.35 8.99 -6.86
CA GLY A 51 -15.54 10.43 -7.11
C GLY A 51 -14.60 11.34 -6.30
N ASP A 52 -13.56 10.81 -5.64
CA ASP A 52 -12.55 11.57 -4.91
C ASP A 52 -11.47 12.10 -5.86
N THR A 53 -11.77 13.23 -6.50
CA THR A 53 -10.86 13.89 -7.45
C THR A 53 -9.56 14.35 -6.80
N HIS A 54 -9.60 14.77 -5.53
CA HIS A 54 -8.41 15.17 -4.79
C HIS A 54 -7.51 13.96 -4.50
N GLY A 55 -8.09 12.88 -3.99
CA GLY A 55 -7.40 11.61 -3.75
C GLY A 55 -6.74 11.07 -5.01
N ALA A 56 -7.45 11.11 -6.15
CA ALA A 56 -6.91 10.69 -7.43
C ALA A 56 -5.68 11.51 -7.85
N ALA A 57 -5.72 12.84 -7.71
CA ALA A 57 -4.59 13.71 -8.04
C ALA A 57 -3.37 13.48 -7.13
N VAL A 58 -3.60 13.23 -5.84
CA VAL A 58 -2.53 12.88 -4.90
C VAL A 58 -1.92 11.52 -5.26
N ALA A 59 -2.75 10.52 -5.55
CA ALA A 59 -2.28 9.19 -5.95
C ALA A 59 -1.47 9.21 -7.26
N GLU A 60 -1.89 10.02 -8.23
CA GLU A 60 -1.12 10.27 -9.46
C GLU A 60 0.24 10.93 -9.16
N THR A 61 0.25 11.94 -8.28
CA THR A 61 1.50 12.60 -7.85
C THR A 61 2.44 11.59 -7.19
N VAL A 62 1.93 10.73 -6.32
CA VAL A 62 2.71 9.66 -5.68
C VAL A 62 3.26 8.69 -6.72
N ARG A 63 2.43 8.19 -7.63
CA ARG A 63 2.85 7.31 -8.73
C ARG A 63 4.03 7.91 -9.49
N ASN A 64 3.92 9.18 -9.89
CA ASN A 64 4.96 9.88 -10.65
C ASN A 64 6.24 10.09 -9.81
N SER A 65 6.10 10.41 -8.52
CA SER A 65 7.23 10.54 -7.59
C SER A 65 7.98 9.22 -7.38
N VAL A 66 7.27 8.10 -7.23
CA VAL A 66 7.87 6.77 -7.03
C VAL A 66 8.63 6.29 -8.27
N GLN A 67 8.20 6.69 -9.46
CA GLN A 67 8.90 6.38 -10.72
C GLN A 67 10.16 7.23 -10.94
N GLY A 68 10.36 8.32 -10.19
CA GLY A 68 11.52 9.19 -10.31
C GLY A 68 12.81 8.58 -9.77
N ARG A 69 13.97 9.11 -10.21
CA ARG A 69 15.32 8.69 -9.75
C ARG A 69 15.54 8.80 -8.23
N ARG A 70 14.78 9.65 -7.56
CA ARG A 70 14.78 9.83 -6.10
C ARG A 70 13.33 9.92 -5.64
N PRO A 71 12.72 8.78 -5.25
CA PRO A 71 11.37 8.78 -4.74
C PRO A 71 11.24 9.77 -3.59
N ARG A 72 10.34 10.74 -3.74
CA ARG A 72 10.01 11.72 -2.70
C ARG A 72 8.50 11.74 -2.54
N VAL A 73 8.05 10.92 -1.60
CA VAL A 73 6.65 10.88 -1.17
C VAL A 73 6.62 11.40 0.25
N SER A 74 5.88 12.48 0.47
CA SER A 74 5.70 13.01 1.83
C SER A 74 4.81 12.07 2.65
N PRO A 75 4.94 12.05 4.00
CA PRO A 75 4.06 11.25 4.84
C PRO A 75 2.57 11.52 4.60
N LYS A 76 2.20 12.78 4.35
CA LYS A 76 0.81 13.15 4.04
C LYS A 76 0.31 12.52 2.73
N GLN A 77 1.15 12.51 1.70
CA GLN A 77 0.80 11.87 0.43
C GLN A 77 0.67 10.35 0.58
N GLY A 78 1.60 9.72 1.31
CA GLY A 78 1.52 8.29 1.66
C GLY A 78 0.26 7.96 2.44
N PHE A 79 -0.11 8.80 3.42
CA PHE A 79 -1.34 8.66 4.20
C PHE A 79 -2.60 8.75 3.33
N VAL A 80 -2.68 9.69 2.39
CA VAL A 80 -3.84 9.81 1.49
C VAL A 80 -4.01 8.54 0.65
N VAL A 81 -2.93 8.02 0.07
CA VAL A 81 -2.96 6.76 -0.70
C VAL A 81 -3.36 5.58 0.19
N ALA A 82 -2.78 5.49 1.39
CA ALA A 82 -3.12 4.45 2.36
C ALA A 82 -4.60 4.50 2.77
N ARG A 83 -5.14 5.70 3.03
CA ARG A 83 -6.55 5.91 3.36
C ARG A 83 -7.47 5.41 2.24
N ILE A 84 -7.19 5.78 0.98
CA ILE A 84 -8.00 5.35 -0.17
C ILE A 84 -8.06 3.82 -0.25
N LEU A 85 -6.93 3.15 -0.08
CA LEU A 85 -6.86 1.69 -0.11
C LEU A 85 -7.55 1.06 1.12
N ALA A 86 -7.38 1.64 2.31
CA ALA A 86 -8.05 1.20 3.52
C ALA A 86 -9.57 1.38 3.45
N GLU A 87 -10.07 2.46 2.85
CA GLU A 87 -11.51 2.68 2.65
C GLU A 87 -12.13 1.64 1.72
N LYS A 88 -11.39 1.17 0.71
CA LYS A 88 -11.86 0.13 -0.23
C LYS A 88 -11.71 -1.29 0.31
N TYR A 89 -10.60 -1.59 0.98
CA TYR A 89 -10.20 -2.97 1.31
C TYR A 89 -10.14 -3.25 2.82
N GLY A 90 -10.08 -2.23 3.67
CA GLY A 90 -9.98 -2.36 5.12
C GLY A 90 -8.56 -2.59 5.63
N THR A 91 -7.89 -3.66 5.18
CA THR A 91 -6.62 -4.12 5.79
C THR A 91 -5.49 -4.32 4.77
N ALA A 92 -4.24 -4.35 5.27
CA ALA A 92 -3.07 -4.70 4.45
C ALA A 92 -3.20 -6.07 3.80
N ARG A 93 -3.69 -7.08 4.54
CA ARG A 93 -3.98 -8.43 4.02
C ARG A 93 -5.00 -8.40 2.88
N ALA A 94 -6.09 -7.65 3.02
CA ALA A 94 -7.10 -7.53 1.96
C ALA A 94 -6.57 -6.84 0.69
N VAL A 95 -5.73 -5.81 0.85
CA VAL A 95 -5.02 -5.19 -0.29
C VAL A 95 -4.06 -6.19 -0.95
N ALA A 96 -3.34 -6.97 -0.15
CA ALA A 96 -2.42 -8.00 -0.64
C ALA A 96 -3.16 -9.10 -1.43
N ALA A 97 -4.30 -9.55 -0.93
CA ALA A 97 -5.18 -10.47 -1.63
C ALA A 97 -5.66 -9.89 -2.97
N ALA A 98 -6.13 -8.63 -2.97
CA ALA A 98 -6.66 -8.00 -4.17
C ALA A 98 -5.61 -7.75 -5.27
N LEU A 99 -4.38 -7.35 -4.89
CA LEU A 99 -3.37 -6.90 -5.85
C LEU A 99 -2.30 -7.93 -6.19
N TYR A 100 -2.03 -8.84 -5.25
CA TYR A 100 -0.99 -9.87 -5.37
C TYR A 100 -1.55 -11.29 -5.30
N GLY A 101 -2.85 -11.45 -5.04
CA GLY A 101 -3.52 -12.75 -4.97
C GLY A 101 -3.13 -13.58 -3.75
N LEU A 102 -2.58 -12.96 -2.71
CA LEU A 102 -2.11 -13.62 -1.49
C LEU A 102 -3.27 -14.10 -0.61
N THR A 103 -3.09 -15.28 -0.03
CA THR A 103 -3.96 -15.82 1.03
C THR A 103 -3.42 -15.45 2.42
N ASP A 104 -4.29 -15.54 3.43
CA ASP A 104 -3.89 -15.31 4.81
C ASP A 104 -2.89 -16.37 5.29
N GLU A 105 -3.01 -17.61 4.82
CA GLU A 105 -2.08 -18.72 5.08
C GLU A 105 -0.68 -18.41 4.51
N GLU A 106 -0.58 -17.94 3.27
CA GLU A 106 0.72 -17.57 2.68
C GLU A 106 1.42 -16.45 3.46
N ILE A 107 0.66 -15.49 3.99
CA ILE A 107 1.20 -14.42 4.84
C ILE A 107 1.65 -14.99 6.19
N ASN A 108 0.86 -15.89 6.79
CA ASN A 108 1.21 -16.53 8.05
C ASN A 108 2.45 -17.42 7.95
N ASP A 109 2.63 -18.11 6.81
CA ASP A 109 3.73 -19.04 6.57
C ASP A 109 4.99 -18.37 6.02
N ALA A 110 4.93 -17.07 5.70
CA ALA A 110 6.06 -16.31 5.16
C ALA A 110 7.30 -16.34 6.08
N SER A 111 8.49 -16.38 5.48
CA SER A 111 9.76 -16.40 6.23
C SER A 111 10.11 -14.97 6.71
N VAL A 112 10.17 -14.73 8.02
CA VAL A 112 10.45 -13.39 8.60
C VAL A 112 11.59 -13.42 9.59
#